data_AF-A0A9E0CT11-F1
#
_entry.id   AF-A0A9E0CT11-F1
#
_cell.length_a   1.000
_cell.length_b   1.000
_cell.length_c   1.000
_cell.angle_alpha   90.00
_cell.angle_beta   90.00
_cell.angle_gamma   90.00
#
_symmetry.space_group_name_H-M   'P 1'
#
loop_
_entity.id
_entity.type
_entity.pdbx_description
1 polymer ?
#
loop_
_entity_poly.entity_id
_entity_poly.type
_entity_poly.pdbx_seq_one_letter_code
_entity_poly.pdbx_strand_id
1 'polypeptide(L)'
;MTVDDQDGAAALLRSAIAGDRRALARLLTVVEAGGDELHSIAAAIFAAGRGAHTVGLTGSPGAGKSTLTDALVGEILLRDGKAAVVAVDPSSPYSGGAILGDRVRLSDAHSLRDDVYMRSLASRGQLGGLSLAVPSAVRALDAAGWPVVLIETVGVGQSEIAIADNADTTVVVVNPGWGDEVQANKAGLLEIADVLVVNKADRAGADATVRDLERMLHLGSARPWTPAVVTTVATDGIGLDSLWDVICAHRRHLDDSGEGARRRAQRRMAEVRERVRHLLSRATTTAEGTPAGRELLELVSAGSLDPVTAAARLIRIADRVAGGD
;
A
#
# COMPACT_ATOMS: atom_id res chain seq x y z
N MET A 1 18.10 -20.66 14.95
CA MET A 1 16.66 -20.43 15.23
C MET A 1 16.16 -21.64 15.99
N THR A 2 15.62 -21.46 17.19
CA THR A 2 15.15 -22.55 18.06
C THR A 2 13.71 -22.95 17.67
N VAL A 3 13.30 -24.17 18.03
CA VAL A 3 11.91 -24.66 17.83
C VAL A 3 10.89 -23.76 18.54
N ASP A 4 11.28 -23.16 19.66
CA ASP A 4 10.47 -22.28 20.51
C ASP A 4 10.04 -20.97 19.80
N ASP A 5 10.90 -20.41 18.94
CA ASP A 5 10.59 -19.20 18.17
C ASP A 5 9.53 -19.46 17.08
N GLN A 6 9.55 -20.64 16.45
CA GLN A 6 8.55 -21.01 15.45
C GLN A 6 7.16 -21.27 16.07
N ASP A 7 7.14 -21.86 17.26
CA ASP A 7 5.89 -22.08 18.00
C ASP A 7 5.26 -20.76 18.47
N GLY A 8 6.08 -19.80 18.88
CA GLY A 8 5.64 -18.45 19.25
C GLY A 8 5.04 -17.67 18.07
N ALA A 9 5.69 -17.69 16.90
CA ALA A 9 5.19 -17.06 15.69
C ALA A 9 3.87 -17.68 15.20
N ALA A 10 3.82 -19.02 15.16
CA ALA A 10 2.61 -19.73 14.76
C ALA A 10 1.44 -19.50 15.74
N ALA A 11 1.72 -19.40 17.04
CA ALA A 11 0.72 -19.05 18.05
C ALA A 11 0.17 -17.63 17.85
N LEU A 12 1.03 -16.67 17.55
CA LEU A 12 0.63 -15.29 17.28
C LEU A 12 -0.36 -15.20 16.10
N LEU A 13 -0.06 -15.88 14.98
CA LEU A 13 -0.96 -15.95 13.83
C LEU A 13 -2.29 -16.62 14.20
N ARG A 14 -2.26 -17.76 14.89
CA ARG A 14 -3.49 -18.47 15.30
C ARG A 14 -4.39 -17.58 16.17
N SER A 15 -3.83 -16.86 17.14
CA SER A 15 -4.59 -15.94 17.98
C SER A 15 -5.18 -14.78 17.17
N ALA A 16 -4.43 -14.22 16.22
CA ALA A 16 -4.94 -13.18 15.33
C ALA A 16 -6.11 -13.69 14.46
N ILE A 17 -6.00 -14.91 13.90
CA ILE A 17 -7.06 -15.57 13.13
C ILE A 17 -8.30 -15.86 13.99
N ALA A 18 -8.10 -16.18 15.28
CA ALA A 18 -9.18 -16.38 16.24
C ALA A 18 -9.89 -15.07 16.65
N GLY A 19 -9.44 -13.91 16.16
CA GLY A 19 -10.07 -12.61 16.41
C GLY A 19 -9.44 -11.80 17.54
N ASP A 20 -8.30 -12.22 18.10
CA ASP A 20 -7.59 -11.42 19.11
C ASP A 20 -6.96 -10.17 18.46
N ARG A 21 -7.56 -9.01 18.74
CA ARG A 21 -7.10 -7.71 18.22
C ARG A 21 -5.69 -7.34 18.68
N ARG A 22 -5.27 -7.72 19.89
CA ARG A 22 -3.91 -7.46 20.39
C ARG A 22 -2.90 -8.33 19.67
N ALA A 23 -3.24 -9.60 19.43
CA ALA A 23 -2.43 -10.50 18.63
C ALA A 23 -2.28 -9.96 17.19
N LEU A 24 -3.37 -9.49 16.58
CA LEU A 24 -3.34 -8.87 15.25
C LEU A 24 -2.47 -7.60 15.22
N ALA A 25 -2.59 -6.73 16.22
CA ALA A 25 -1.75 -5.53 16.33
C ALA A 25 -0.26 -5.87 16.48
N ARG A 26 0.06 -6.89 17.27
CA ARG A 26 1.44 -7.39 17.41
C ARG A 26 1.94 -8.02 16.12
N LEU A 27 1.12 -8.82 15.43
CA LEU A 27 1.43 -9.41 14.14
C LEU A 27 1.75 -8.32 13.09
N LEU A 28 0.95 -7.26 13.04
CA LEU A 28 1.21 -6.13 12.14
C LEU A 28 2.47 -5.36 12.53
N THR A 29 2.81 -5.30 13.82
CA THR A 29 4.08 -4.73 14.28
C THR A 29 5.27 -5.57 13.82
N VAL A 30 5.19 -6.90 13.86
CA VAL A 30 6.21 -7.82 13.31
C VAL A 30 6.36 -7.60 11.80
N VAL A 31 5.24 -7.52 11.08
CA VAL A 31 5.23 -7.25 9.64
C VAL A 31 5.90 -5.92 9.31
N GLU A 32 5.59 -4.88 10.09
CA GLU A 32 6.16 -3.56 9.90
C GLU A 32 7.66 -3.57 10.21
N ALA A 33 8.08 -4.20 11.31
CA ALA A 33 9.49 -4.34 11.68
C ALA A 33 10.32 -5.09 10.63
N GLY A 34 9.79 -6.17 10.06
CA GLY A 34 10.50 -7.04 9.14
C GLY A 34 11.52 -7.95 9.83
N GLY A 35 12.56 -8.36 9.11
CA GLY A 35 13.64 -9.18 9.66
C GLY A 35 13.26 -10.65 9.89
N ASP A 36 13.98 -11.31 10.81
CA ASP A 36 13.89 -12.76 11.03
C ASP A 36 12.53 -13.19 11.59
N GLU A 37 11.92 -12.38 12.45
CA GLU A 37 10.60 -12.67 13.00
C GLU A 37 9.53 -12.68 11.87
N LEU A 38 9.58 -11.72 10.93
CA LEU A 38 8.74 -11.77 9.73
C LEU A 38 9.06 -12.99 8.87
N HIS A 39 10.35 -13.32 8.67
CA HIS A 39 10.74 -14.50 7.89
C HIS A 39 10.15 -15.79 8.47
N SER A 40 10.11 -15.91 9.80
CA SER A 40 9.58 -17.08 10.50
C SER A 40 8.07 -17.29 10.29
N ILE A 41 7.29 -16.22 10.03
CA ILE A 41 5.82 -16.26 9.99
C ILE A 41 5.24 -16.01 8.59
N ALA A 42 6.00 -15.41 7.66
CA ALA A 42 5.50 -14.96 6.36
C ALA A 42 4.87 -16.08 5.53
N ALA A 43 5.46 -17.28 5.53
CA ALA A 43 4.91 -18.43 4.80
C ALA A 43 3.54 -18.86 5.36
N ALA A 44 3.38 -18.85 6.69
CA ALA A 44 2.14 -19.20 7.35
C ALA A 44 1.05 -18.14 7.09
N ILE A 45 1.39 -16.85 7.13
CA ILE A 45 0.48 -15.76 6.75
C ILE A 45 0.01 -15.94 5.30
N PHE A 46 0.94 -16.22 4.37
CA PHE A 46 0.62 -16.39 2.97
C PHE A 46 -0.32 -17.59 2.72
N ALA A 47 -0.08 -18.72 3.39
CA ALA A 47 -0.90 -19.91 3.28
C ALA A 47 -2.30 -19.75 3.88
N ALA A 48 -2.46 -18.85 4.85
CA ALA A 48 -3.73 -18.59 5.54
C ALA A 48 -4.64 -17.58 4.83
N GLY A 49 -4.24 -17.05 3.67
CA GLY A 49 -5.02 -16.07 2.91
C GLY A 49 -6.43 -16.55 2.55
N ARG A 50 -7.39 -15.64 2.59
CA ARG A 50 -8.82 -15.88 2.37
C ARG A 50 -9.38 -15.16 1.14
N GLY A 51 -8.56 -14.36 0.46
CA GLY A 51 -8.94 -13.67 -0.76
C GLY A 51 -9.68 -12.35 -0.52
N ALA A 52 -9.34 -11.61 0.54
CA ALA A 52 -9.83 -10.26 0.80
C ALA A 52 -9.73 -9.36 -0.44
N HIS A 53 -10.77 -8.54 -0.67
CA HIS A 53 -10.73 -7.53 -1.72
C HIS A 53 -9.94 -6.32 -1.24
N THR A 54 -8.85 -6.00 -1.95
CA THR A 54 -8.00 -4.87 -1.59
C THR A 54 -8.34 -3.65 -2.43
N VAL A 55 -8.73 -2.55 -1.81
CA VAL A 55 -9.12 -1.31 -2.50
C VAL A 55 -8.15 -0.20 -2.12
N GLY A 56 -7.51 0.40 -3.11
CA GLY A 56 -6.53 1.46 -2.93
C GLY A 56 -7.13 2.83 -3.21
N LEU A 57 -7.02 3.78 -2.28
CA LEU A 57 -7.48 5.16 -2.43
C LEU A 57 -6.29 6.10 -2.57
N THR A 58 -6.21 6.75 -3.73
CA THR A 58 -5.13 7.66 -4.11
C THR A 58 -5.67 8.96 -4.70
N GLY A 59 -4.82 9.95 -4.89
CA GLY A 59 -5.20 11.29 -5.34
C GLY A 59 -4.50 12.38 -4.56
N SER A 60 -4.77 13.63 -4.90
CA SER A 60 -4.02 14.78 -4.37
C SER A 60 -4.16 15.05 -2.89
N PRO A 61 -3.23 15.84 -2.32
CA PRO A 61 -3.49 16.55 -1.06
C PRO A 61 -4.81 17.30 -1.14
N GLY A 62 -5.63 17.23 -0.09
CA GLY A 62 -6.84 18.04 0.02
C GLY A 62 -8.04 17.56 -0.81
N ALA A 63 -7.93 16.51 -1.63
CA ALA A 63 -9.08 15.89 -2.32
C ALA A 63 -10.12 15.28 -1.36
N GLY A 64 -9.76 15.12 -0.07
CA GLY A 64 -10.64 14.55 0.96
C GLY A 64 -10.60 13.01 1.03
N LYS A 65 -9.47 12.39 0.66
CA LYS A 65 -9.27 10.93 0.67
C LYS A 65 -9.55 10.30 2.03
N SER A 66 -9.05 10.87 3.12
CA SER A 66 -9.21 10.27 4.45
C SER A 66 -10.66 10.36 4.91
N THR A 67 -11.32 11.49 4.64
CA THR A 67 -12.78 11.65 4.86
C THR A 67 -13.58 10.66 4.01
N LEU A 68 -13.21 10.47 2.74
CA LEU A 68 -13.86 9.50 1.87
C LEU A 68 -13.61 8.06 2.34
N THR A 69 -12.41 7.74 2.83
CA THR A 69 -12.05 6.43 3.39
C THR A 69 -12.91 6.13 4.61
N ASP A 70 -13.00 7.06 5.56
CA ASP A 70 -13.84 6.92 6.75
C ASP A 70 -15.32 6.73 6.39
N ALA A 71 -15.83 7.52 5.45
CA ALA A 71 -17.22 7.40 5.03
C ALA A 71 -17.49 6.09 4.27
N LEU A 72 -16.56 5.64 3.41
CA LEU A 72 -16.64 4.37 2.70
C LEU A 72 -16.57 3.16 3.64
N VAL A 73 -15.82 3.24 4.75
CA VAL A 73 -15.86 2.22 5.81
C VAL A 73 -17.29 2.02 6.29
N GLY A 74 -18.05 3.10 6.53
CA GLY A 74 -19.45 3.01 6.92
C GLY A 74 -20.29 2.21 5.92
N GLU A 75 -20.15 2.47 4.62
CA GLU A 75 -20.85 1.75 3.56
C GLU A 75 -20.46 0.26 3.48
N ILE A 76 -19.17 -0.03 3.64
CA ILE A 76 -18.66 -1.42 3.67
C ILE A 76 -19.22 -2.17 4.88
N LEU A 77 -19.30 -1.53 6.05
CA LEU A 77 -19.87 -2.17 7.24
C LEU A 77 -21.35 -2.53 7.03
N LEU A 78 -22.11 -1.71 6.32
CA LEU A 78 -23.53 -1.97 6.03
C LEU A 78 -23.72 -3.18 5.11
N ARG A 79 -22.79 -3.43 4.18
CA ARG A 79 -22.96 -4.43 3.10
C ARG A 79 -22.12 -5.68 3.26
N ASP A 80 -20.91 -5.55 3.80
CA ASP A 80 -19.90 -6.60 3.91
C ASP A 80 -19.50 -6.90 5.37
N GLY A 81 -20.00 -6.10 6.32
CA GLY A 81 -19.95 -6.38 7.76
C GLY A 81 -18.61 -6.13 8.44
N LYS A 82 -17.48 -6.09 7.71
CA LYS A 82 -16.15 -5.78 8.27
C LYS A 82 -15.28 -5.02 7.28
N ALA A 83 -14.51 -4.05 7.78
CA ALA A 83 -13.54 -3.30 6.99
C ALA A 83 -12.22 -3.12 7.74
N ALA A 84 -11.10 -3.31 7.05
CA ALA A 84 -9.79 -2.93 7.55
C ALA A 84 -9.20 -1.77 6.74
N VAL A 85 -8.44 -0.89 7.37
CA VAL A 85 -7.75 0.25 6.74
C VAL A 85 -6.25 0.19 7.03
N VAL A 86 -5.44 0.20 5.97
CA VAL A 86 -3.99 0.35 6.03
C VAL A 86 -3.64 1.74 5.49
N ALA A 87 -3.33 2.67 6.38
CA ALA A 87 -2.87 4.00 5.99
C ALA A 87 -1.35 3.99 5.82
N VAL A 88 -0.83 4.56 4.73
CA VAL A 88 0.61 4.68 4.47
C VAL A 88 1.01 6.13 4.66
N ASP A 89 1.67 6.40 5.78
CA ASP A 89 2.11 7.72 6.19
C ASP A 89 3.62 7.93 5.90
N PRO A 90 4.07 9.18 5.67
CA PRO A 90 5.49 9.48 5.66
C PRO A 90 6.13 9.06 6.99
N SER A 91 7.38 8.62 6.94
CA SER A 91 8.14 8.31 8.15
C SER A 91 8.51 9.56 8.94
N SER A 92 8.32 9.48 10.26
CA SER A 92 8.84 10.46 11.21
C SER A 92 10.36 10.47 11.18
N PRO A 93 11.01 11.65 11.02
CA PRO A 93 12.46 11.75 11.04
C PRO A 93 13.08 11.41 12.40
N TYR A 94 12.27 11.39 13.47
CA TYR A 94 12.73 11.13 14.84
C TYR A 94 12.49 9.68 15.27
N SER A 95 11.30 9.13 15.02
CA SER A 95 10.92 7.80 15.49
C SER A 95 10.94 6.72 14.41
N GLY A 96 11.04 7.10 13.13
CA GLY A 96 10.93 6.19 11.98
C GLY A 96 9.51 5.66 11.70
N GLY A 97 8.58 5.77 12.66
CA GLY A 97 7.18 5.38 12.55
C GLY A 97 6.30 6.37 11.76
N ALA A 98 5.03 6.03 11.58
CA ALA A 98 4.06 6.88 10.89
C ALA A 98 3.83 8.21 11.63
N ILE A 99 3.84 9.34 10.89
CA ILE A 99 3.70 10.68 11.49
C ILE A 99 2.29 10.93 12.05
N LEU A 100 1.25 10.50 11.34
CA LEU A 100 -0.14 10.84 11.68
C LEU A 100 -0.80 9.77 12.58
N GLY A 101 -0.42 8.51 12.40
CA GLY A 101 -0.83 7.41 13.26
C GLY A 101 -2.32 7.06 13.17
N ASP A 102 -2.71 6.00 13.89
CA ASP A 102 -4.02 5.35 13.74
C ASP A 102 -5.21 6.23 14.18
N ARG A 103 -5.00 7.21 15.06
CA ARG A 103 -6.08 7.89 15.81
C ARG A 103 -6.68 9.14 15.15
N VAL A 104 -6.12 9.64 14.06
CA VAL A 104 -6.54 10.93 13.48
C VAL A 104 -7.30 10.77 12.16
N ARG A 105 -7.46 9.53 11.66
CA ARG A 105 -7.97 9.28 10.29
C ARG A 105 -9.38 8.70 10.25
N LEU A 106 -9.77 7.87 11.22
CA LEU A 106 -11.14 7.40 11.35
C LEU A 106 -11.89 8.28 12.35
N SER A 107 -13.19 8.42 12.14
CA SER A 107 -14.07 9.04 13.12
C SER A 107 -14.05 8.25 14.44
N ASP A 108 -14.34 8.94 15.55
CA ASP A 108 -14.47 8.29 16.86
C ASP A 108 -15.49 7.15 16.84
N ALA A 109 -16.52 7.28 15.99
CA ALA A 109 -17.56 6.28 15.79
C ALA A 109 -17.04 4.97 15.21
N HIS A 110 -16.07 5.00 14.29
CA HIS A 110 -15.47 3.79 13.72
C HIS A 110 -14.32 3.24 14.56
N SER A 111 -13.58 4.12 15.26
CA SER A 111 -12.41 3.75 16.05
C SER A 111 -12.70 2.79 17.22
N LEU A 112 -13.96 2.74 17.68
CA LEU A 112 -14.40 1.90 18.79
C LEU A 112 -15.08 0.60 18.36
N ARG A 113 -15.25 0.35 17.06
CA ARG A 113 -15.98 -0.82 16.58
C ARG A 113 -15.07 -2.04 16.41
N ASP A 114 -15.59 -3.20 16.80
CA ASP A 114 -14.87 -4.48 16.64
C ASP A 114 -14.83 -4.97 15.19
N ASP A 115 -15.75 -4.50 14.35
CA ASP A 115 -15.85 -4.79 12.93
C ASP A 115 -15.10 -3.79 12.04
N VAL A 116 -14.34 -2.87 12.65
CA VAL A 116 -13.38 -1.99 11.97
C VAL A 116 -11.99 -2.23 12.53
N TYR A 117 -10.99 -2.31 11.65
CA TYR A 117 -9.59 -2.32 12.05
C TYR A 117 -8.80 -1.28 11.27
N MET A 118 -7.89 -0.58 11.94
CA MET A 118 -7.02 0.38 11.27
C MET A 118 -5.58 0.22 11.74
N ARG A 119 -4.65 0.38 10.80
CA ARG A 119 -3.21 0.49 11.07
C ARG A 119 -2.56 1.47 10.12
N SER A 120 -1.84 2.44 10.66
CA SER A 120 -0.90 3.28 9.93
C SER A 120 0.46 2.60 9.87
N LEU A 121 1.06 2.60 8.68
CA LEU A 121 2.39 2.10 8.41
C LEU A 121 3.27 3.25 7.92
N ALA A 122 4.52 3.25 8.35
CA ALA A 122 5.50 4.23 7.88
C ALA A 122 6.09 3.82 6.52
N SER A 123 6.33 4.79 5.63
CA SER A 123 6.96 4.56 4.32
C SER A 123 8.46 4.18 4.38
N ARG A 124 9.12 4.43 5.51
CA ARG A 124 10.53 4.10 5.83
C ARG A 124 11.56 4.51 4.78
N GLY A 125 11.35 5.66 4.14
CA GLY A 125 12.31 6.22 3.19
C GLY A 125 12.45 5.43 1.89
N GLN A 126 11.50 4.55 1.55
CA GLN A 126 11.45 3.95 0.21
C GLN A 126 11.16 5.03 -0.82
N LEU A 127 12.18 5.34 -1.63
CA LEU A 127 12.06 6.25 -2.76
C LEU A 127 11.21 5.58 -3.84
N GLY A 128 10.00 6.10 -4.05
CA GLY A 128 9.16 5.77 -5.22
C GLY A 128 8.22 4.57 -5.07
N GLY A 129 7.94 4.08 -3.85
CA GLY A 129 7.02 2.96 -3.62
C GLY A 129 6.38 2.96 -2.23
N LEU A 130 5.32 2.16 -2.05
CA LEU A 130 4.75 1.90 -0.73
C LEU A 130 5.72 1.04 0.11
N SER A 131 5.57 1.12 1.44
CA SER A 131 6.34 0.31 2.37
C SER A 131 6.29 -1.19 2.00
N LEU A 132 7.42 -1.90 2.03
CA LEU A 132 7.50 -3.37 1.88
C LEU A 132 6.61 -4.13 2.87
N ALA A 133 6.18 -3.46 3.94
CA ALA A 133 5.24 -3.99 4.92
C ALA A 133 3.80 -4.09 4.38
N VAL A 134 3.39 -3.21 3.44
CA VAL A 134 1.99 -3.10 3.00
C VAL A 134 1.44 -4.42 2.45
N PRO A 135 2.07 -5.10 1.47
CA PRO A 135 1.57 -6.39 0.98
C PRO A 135 1.44 -7.45 2.08
N SER A 136 2.35 -7.43 3.06
CA SER A 136 2.34 -8.40 4.16
C SER A 136 1.29 -8.06 5.20
N ALA A 137 1.01 -6.78 5.43
CA ALA A 137 -0.04 -6.31 6.31
C ALA A 137 -1.43 -6.65 5.75
N VAL A 138 -1.62 -6.43 4.44
CA VAL A 138 -2.84 -6.86 3.73
C VAL A 138 -3.05 -8.36 3.86
N ARG A 139 -2.01 -9.18 3.64
CA ARG A 139 -2.10 -10.64 3.81
C ARG A 139 -2.38 -11.06 5.26
N ALA A 140 -1.84 -10.36 6.25
CA ALA A 140 -2.13 -10.64 7.66
C ALA A 140 -3.59 -10.33 8.02
N LEU A 141 -4.14 -9.23 7.50
CA LEU A 141 -5.55 -8.88 7.64
C LEU A 141 -6.46 -9.88 6.90
N ASP A 142 -6.10 -10.26 5.67
CA ASP A 142 -6.80 -11.29 4.91
C ASP A 142 -6.86 -12.61 5.68
N ALA A 143 -5.72 -13.09 6.19
CA ALA A 143 -5.65 -14.30 7.01
C ALA A 143 -6.55 -14.21 8.26
N ALA A 144 -6.58 -13.05 8.91
CA ALA A 144 -7.40 -12.76 10.08
C ALA A 144 -8.91 -12.56 9.77
N GLY A 145 -9.34 -12.73 8.52
CA GLY A 145 -10.76 -12.73 8.15
C GLY A 145 -11.35 -11.34 7.94
N TRP A 146 -10.54 -10.37 7.52
CA TRP A 146 -11.00 -9.06 7.07
C TRP A 146 -11.32 -9.12 5.57
N PRO A 147 -12.60 -9.09 5.14
CA PRO A 147 -12.99 -9.37 3.76
C PRO A 147 -12.68 -8.21 2.80
N VAL A 148 -12.59 -6.99 3.32
CA VAL A 148 -12.23 -5.78 2.58
C VAL A 148 -11.09 -5.07 3.30
N VAL A 149 -10.03 -4.78 2.57
CA VAL A 149 -8.87 -4.02 3.07
C VAL A 149 -8.70 -2.77 2.21
N LEU A 150 -8.94 -1.60 2.81
CA LEU A 150 -8.66 -0.31 2.21
C LEU A 150 -7.19 0.05 2.41
N ILE A 151 -6.53 0.58 1.39
CA ILE A 151 -5.19 1.15 1.47
C ILE A 151 -5.30 2.63 1.12
N GLU A 152 -4.83 3.52 1.98
CA GLU A 152 -4.79 4.97 1.70
C GLU A 152 -3.36 5.49 1.77
N THR A 153 -2.93 6.34 0.84
CA THR A 153 -1.69 7.10 0.94
C THR A 153 -1.91 8.52 1.43
N VAL A 154 -0.92 9.06 2.15
CA VAL A 154 -0.79 10.50 2.29
C VAL A 154 -0.32 11.05 0.96
N GLY A 155 -1.14 11.93 0.36
CA GLY A 155 -0.98 12.40 -1.02
C GLY A 155 0.20 13.34 -1.23
N VAL A 156 1.41 12.98 -0.83
CA VAL A 156 2.63 13.74 -1.10
C VAL A 156 3.65 12.81 -1.74
N GLY A 157 3.98 13.04 -3.02
CA GLY A 157 5.11 12.40 -3.70
C GLY A 157 4.74 11.61 -4.95
N GLN A 158 5.42 10.47 -5.14
CA GLN A 158 5.19 9.50 -6.21
C GLN A 158 4.45 8.24 -5.68
N SER A 159 3.98 8.29 -4.44
CA SER A 159 3.33 7.18 -3.73
C SER A 159 1.96 6.85 -4.31
N GLU A 160 1.39 7.79 -5.06
CA GLU A 160 0.05 7.72 -5.62
C GLU A 160 -0.09 6.63 -6.67
N ILE A 161 0.98 6.40 -7.47
CA ILE A 161 1.04 5.36 -8.49
C ILE A 161 1.27 3.99 -7.86
N ALA A 162 2.05 3.94 -6.77
CA ALA A 162 2.40 2.70 -6.08
C ALA A 162 1.22 1.98 -5.43
N ILE A 163 0.08 2.66 -5.22
CA ILE A 163 -1.16 2.02 -4.77
C ILE A 163 -1.65 0.96 -5.75
N ALA A 164 -1.52 1.20 -7.06
CA ALA A 164 -1.99 0.28 -8.09
C ALA A 164 -1.28 -1.09 -8.01
N ASP A 165 0.00 -1.04 -7.62
CA ASP A 165 0.82 -2.23 -7.39
C ASP A 165 0.51 -2.94 -6.07
N ASN A 166 -0.49 -2.50 -5.31
CA ASN A 166 -0.86 -3.05 -4.00
C ASN A 166 -2.36 -3.31 -3.82
N ALA A 167 -3.23 -2.86 -4.74
CA ALA A 167 -4.68 -2.99 -4.63
C ALA A 167 -5.32 -3.71 -5.82
N ASP A 168 -6.39 -4.49 -5.59
CA ASP A 168 -7.19 -5.09 -6.67
C ASP A 168 -7.93 -4.02 -7.46
N THR A 169 -8.55 -3.07 -6.76
CA THR A 169 -9.26 -1.91 -7.33
C THR A 169 -8.59 -0.63 -6.88
N THR A 170 -8.21 0.24 -7.81
CA THR A 170 -7.64 1.57 -7.52
C THR A 170 -8.69 2.66 -7.75
N VAL A 171 -8.99 3.40 -6.67
CA VAL A 171 -9.87 4.56 -6.66
C VAL A 171 -9.02 5.83 -6.66
N VAL A 172 -9.14 6.63 -7.71
CA VAL A 172 -8.46 7.92 -7.84
C VAL A 172 -9.43 9.03 -7.49
N VAL A 173 -9.13 9.75 -6.42
CA VAL A 173 -9.95 10.84 -5.87
C VAL A 173 -9.40 12.19 -6.33
N VAL A 174 -10.27 12.99 -6.94
CA VAL A 174 -9.99 14.37 -7.35
C VAL A 174 -11.04 15.31 -6.78
N ASN A 175 -10.76 16.60 -6.71
CA ASN A 175 -11.73 17.63 -6.35
C ASN A 175 -12.23 18.41 -7.58
N PRO A 176 -13.39 19.09 -7.49
CA PRO A 176 -13.82 20.03 -8.51
C PRO A 176 -12.76 21.07 -8.85
N GLY A 177 -12.64 21.38 -10.14
CA GLY A 177 -11.69 22.37 -10.65
C GLY A 177 -10.27 21.83 -10.90
N TRP A 178 -10.07 20.52 -10.78
CA TRP A 178 -8.78 19.85 -10.99
C TRP A 178 -8.31 19.73 -12.44
N GLY A 179 -9.00 20.36 -13.40
CA GLY A 179 -8.77 20.18 -14.84
C GLY A 179 -7.30 20.30 -15.27
N ASP A 180 -6.57 21.31 -14.77
CA ASP A 180 -5.17 21.57 -15.16
C ASP A 180 -4.19 20.54 -14.54
N GLU A 181 -4.39 20.17 -13.27
CA GLU A 181 -3.54 19.17 -12.59
C GLU A 181 -3.78 17.75 -13.13
N VAL A 182 -5.00 17.43 -13.55
CA VAL A 182 -5.34 16.18 -14.24
C VAL A 182 -4.71 16.12 -15.63
N GLN A 183 -4.63 17.26 -16.35
CA GLN A 183 -3.90 17.32 -17.61
C GLN A 183 -2.38 17.19 -17.44
N ALA A 184 -1.82 17.75 -16.36
CA ALA A 184 -0.40 17.61 -16.05
C ALA A 184 -0.02 16.17 -15.63
N ASN A 185 -0.89 15.49 -14.88
CA ASN A 185 -0.69 14.11 -14.41
C ASN A 185 -1.35 13.04 -15.30
N LYS A 186 -1.74 13.42 -16.52
CA LYS A 186 -2.58 12.65 -17.45
C LYS A 186 -2.05 11.25 -17.79
N ALA A 187 -0.74 11.05 -17.71
CA ALA A 187 -0.08 9.77 -17.97
C ALA A 187 0.15 8.91 -16.71
N GLY A 188 -0.16 9.39 -15.50
CA GLY A 188 0.10 8.62 -14.27
C GLY A 188 -1.17 8.11 -13.62
N LEU A 189 -2.04 9.04 -13.19
CA LEU A 189 -3.17 8.72 -12.33
C LEU A 189 -4.34 8.09 -13.09
N LEU A 190 -4.62 8.55 -14.32
CA LEU A 190 -5.68 7.97 -15.15
C LEU A 190 -5.33 6.57 -15.67
N GLU A 191 -4.04 6.25 -15.75
CA GLU A 191 -3.57 4.93 -16.20
C GLU A 191 -3.83 3.85 -15.16
N ILE A 192 -3.71 4.20 -13.88
CA ILE A 192 -3.92 3.28 -12.77
C ILE A 192 -5.36 3.24 -12.26
N ALA A 193 -6.21 4.21 -12.63
CA ALA A 193 -7.58 4.27 -12.13
C ALA A 193 -8.42 3.10 -12.64
N ASP A 194 -9.03 2.36 -11.72
CA ASP A 194 -10.16 1.47 -12.02
C ASP A 194 -11.49 2.19 -11.70
N VAL A 195 -11.47 3.17 -10.79
CA VAL A 195 -12.60 4.07 -10.49
C VAL A 195 -12.07 5.50 -10.31
N LEU A 196 -12.79 6.48 -10.85
CA LEU A 196 -12.52 7.90 -10.65
C LEU A 196 -13.61 8.51 -9.76
N VAL A 197 -13.20 9.26 -8.75
CA VAL A 197 -14.11 9.93 -7.83
C VAL A 197 -13.87 11.43 -7.85
N VAL A 198 -14.90 12.20 -8.18
CA VAL A 198 -14.94 13.66 -7.99
C VAL A 198 -15.58 13.92 -6.63
N ASN A 199 -14.76 14.06 -5.59
CA ASN A 199 -15.22 14.30 -4.23
C ASN A 199 -15.37 15.80 -3.96
N LYS A 200 -16.23 16.17 -3.00
CA LYS A 200 -16.68 17.55 -2.75
C LYS A 200 -17.52 18.09 -3.89
N ALA A 201 -18.39 17.23 -4.44
CA ALA A 201 -19.25 17.55 -5.57
C ALA A 201 -20.30 18.64 -5.27
N ASP A 202 -20.45 19.04 -4.00
CA ASP A 202 -21.17 20.23 -3.54
C ASP A 202 -20.53 21.55 -4.01
N ARG A 203 -19.28 21.52 -4.47
CA ARG A 203 -18.54 22.70 -4.93
C ARG A 203 -18.72 22.97 -6.42
N ALA A 204 -18.64 24.25 -6.77
CA ALA A 204 -18.68 24.69 -8.17
C ALA A 204 -17.61 24.00 -9.02
N GLY A 205 -17.97 23.64 -10.26
CA GLY A 205 -17.07 22.99 -11.21
C GLY A 205 -17.04 21.46 -11.15
N ALA A 206 -17.84 20.82 -10.28
CA ALA A 206 -17.94 19.36 -10.20
C ALA A 206 -18.36 18.74 -11.55
N ASP A 207 -19.48 19.18 -12.13
CA ASP A 207 -19.98 18.65 -13.40
C ASP A 207 -19.02 18.87 -14.56
N ALA A 208 -18.29 20.00 -14.57
CA ALA A 208 -17.27 20.26 -15.57
C ALA A 208 -16.11 19.25 -15.44
N THR A 209 -15.67 19.00 -14.21
CA THR A 209 -14.60 18.03 -13.91
C THR A 209 -15.01 16.61 -14.33
N VAL A 210 -16.27 16.21 -14.06
CA VAL A 210 -16.80 14.91 -14.51
C VAL A 210 -16.73 14.79 -16.03
N ARG A 211 -17.28 15.77 -16.76
CA ARG A 211 -17.24 15.78 -18.24
C ARG A 211 -15.81 15.75 -18.78
N ASP A 212 -14.89 16.43 -18.13
CA ASP A 212 -13.48 16.46 -18.54
C ASP A 212 -12.83 15.08 -18.39
N LEU A 213 -13.03 14.43 -17.24
CA LEU A 213 -12.54 13.07 -16.98
C LEU A 213 -13.13 12.06 -17.96
N GLU A 214 -14.45 12.09 -18.17
CA GLU A 214 -15.13 11.22 -19.13
C GLU A 214 -14.53 11.39 -20.53
N ARG A 215 -14.37 12.63 -21.01
CA ARG A 215 -13.73 12.88 -22.31
C ARG A 215 -12.31 12.33 -22.37
N MET A 216 -11.53 12.47 -21.30
CA MET A 216 -10.15 11.96 -21.24
C MET A 216 -10.11 10.43 -21.29
N LEU A 217 -11.05 9.73 -20.64
CA LEU A 217 -11.18 8.28 -20.72
C LEU A 217 -11.53 7.82 -22.13
N HIS A 218 -12.42 8.52 -22.83
CA HIS A 218 -12.80 8.20 -24.21
C HIS A 218 -11.67 8.41 -25.22
N LEU A 219 -10.74 9.33 -24.94
CA LEU A 219 -9.56 9.57 -25.77
C LEU A 219 -8.41 8.58 -25.48
N GLY A 220 -8.50 7.82 -24.40
CA GLY A 220 -7.52 6.80 -24.04
C GLY A 220 -7.61 5.55 -24.92
N SER A 221 -6.62 4.66 -24.80
CA SER A 221 -6.68 3.34 -25.43
C SER A 221 -7.81 2.49 -24.84
N ALA A 222 -8.45 1.66 -25.66
CA ALA A 222 -9.44 0.71 -25.19
C ALA A 222 -8.87 -0.20 -24.10
N ARG A 223 -9.58 -0.30 -22.97
CA ARG A 223 -9.22 -1.16 -21.83
C ARG A 223 -10.31 -2.23 -21.63
N PRO A 224 -9.97 -3.41 -21.07
CA PRO A 224 -10.97 -4.42 -20.70
C PRO A 224 -12.00 -3.90 -19.69
N TRP A 225 -11.59 -2.95 -18.85
CA TRP A 225 -12.44 -2.23 -17.92
C TRP A 225 -12.33 -0.73 -18.18
N THR A 226 -13.46 -0.08 -18.40
CA THR A 226 -13.54 1.39 -18.51
C THR A 226 -13.89 1.96 -17.14
N PRO A 227 -13.01 2.77 -16.51
CA PRO A 227 -13.29 3.35 -15.21
C PRO A 227 -14.56 4.21 -15.25
N ALA A 228 -15.44 4.04 -14.26
CA ALA A 228 -16.57 4.95 -14.07
C ALA A 228 -16.10 6.20 -13.32
N VAL A 229 -16.74 7.34 -13.62
CA VAL A 229 -16.57 8.60 -12.89
C VAL A 229 -17.76 8.76 -11.95
N VAL A 230 -17.51 8.75 -10.64
CA VAL A 230 -18.53 8.87 -9.58
C VAL A 230 -18.34 10.20 -8.85
N THR A 231 -19.42 10.85 -8.46
CA THR A 231 -19.39 12.06 -7.63
C THR A 231 -19.71 11.73 -6.18
N THR A 232 -19.01 12.34 -5.24
CA THR A 232 -19.26 12.16 -3.81
C THR A 232 -19.23 13.47 -3.04
N VAL A 233 -19.96 13.52 -1.94
CA VAL A 233 -19.77 14.49 -0.86
C VAL A 233 -19.52 13.69 0.41
N ALA A 234 -18.24 13.34 0.62
CA ALA A 234 -17.86 12.39 1.68
C ALA A 234 -18.30 12.82 3.08
N THR A 235 -18.34 14.13 3.37
CA THR A 235 -18.80 14.67 4.65
C THR A 235 -20.27 14.42 4.92
N ASP A 236 -21.07 14.30 3.86
CA ASP A 236 -22.53 14.23 3.93
C ASP A 236 -23.02 12.81 3.59
N GLY A 237 -22.10 11.86 3.34
CA GLY A 237 -22.41 10.49 2.97
C GLY A 237 -22.96 10.30 1.55
N ILE A 238 -22.96 11.35 0.71
CA ILE A 238 -23.61 11.33 -0.60
C ILE A 238 -22.72 10.62 -1.63
N GLY A 239 -23.32 9.68 -2.38
CA GLY A 239 -22.69 8.97 -3.50
C GLY A 239 -21.79 7.79 -3.11
N LEU A 240 -21.72 7.45 -1.82
CA LEU A 240 -20.90 6.34 -1.32
C LEU A 240 -21.43 4.97 -1.73
N ASP A 241 -22.75 4.84 -1.77
CA ASP A 241 -23.48 3.67 -2.27
C ASP A 241 -23.12 3.37 -3.73
N SER A 242 -23.20 4.39 -4.58
CA SER A 242 -22.83 4.32 -5.99
C SER A 242 -21.35 4.01 -6.18
N LEU A 243 -20.47 4.66 -5.39
CA LEU A 243 -19.05 4.37 -5.39
C LEU A 243 -18.78 2.89 -5.05
N TRP A 244 -19.41 2.37 -3.99
CA TRP A 244 -19.22 0.98 -3.59
C TRP A 244 -19.78 0.00 -4.62
N ASP A 245 -20.91 0.32 -5.26
CA ASP A 245 -21.48 -0.48 -6.35
C ASP A 245 -20.51 -0.63 -7.52
N VAL A 246 -19.83 0.46 -7.91
CA VAL A 246 -18.81 0.46 -8.95
C VAL A 246 -17.58 -0.36 -8.53
N ILE A 247 -17.11 -0.22 -7.29
CA ILE A 247 -15.99 -1.02 -6.76
C ILE A 247 -16.33 -2.51 -6.80
N CYS A 248 -17.54 -2.87 -6.39
CA CYS A 248 -18.05 -4.25 -6.43
C CYS A 248 -18.22 -4.75 -7.88
N ALA A 249 -18.63 -3.90 -8.82
CA ALA A 249 -18.69 -4.25 -10.24
C ALA A 249 -17.30 -4.53 -10.81
N HIS A 250 -16.28 -3.73 -10.44
CA HIS A 250 -14.91 -3.99 -10.83
C HIS A 250 -14.38 -5.30 -10.23
N ARG A 251 -14.65 -5.58 -8.96
CA ARG A 251 -14.32 -6.86 -8.33
C ARG A 251 -14.88 -8.04 -9.12
N ARG A 252 -16.17 -8.00 -9.49
CA ARG A 252 -16.80 -9.04 -10.32
C ARG A 252 -16.10 -9.18 -11.67
N HIS A 253 -15.79 -8.06 -12.35
CA HIS A 253 -15.05 -8.09 -13.60
C HIS A 253 -13.67 -8.76 -13.44
N LEU A 254 -12.93 -8.47 -12.37
CA LEU A 254 -11.63 -9.08 -12.10
C LEU A 254 -11.71 -10.59 -11.87
N ASP A 255 -12.77 -11.05 -11.21
CA ASP A 255 -13.03 -12.46 -10.95
C ASP A 255 -13.47 -13.20 -12.22
N ASP A 256 -14.40 -12.63 -12.99
CA ASP A 256 -14.97 -13.24 -14.20
C ASP A 256 -13.98 -13.29 -15.38
N SER A 257 -13.14 -12.26 -15.53
CA SER A 257 -12.17 -12.18 -16.64
C SER A 257 -10.86 -12.92 -16.37
N GLY A 258 -10.59 -13.31 -15.12
CA GLY A 258 -9.28 -13.83 -14.68
C GLY A 258 -8.18 -12.77 -14.54
N GLU A 259 -8.48 -11.51 -14.86
CA GLU A 259 -7.55 -10.38 -14.76
C GLU A 259 -7.07 -10.17 -13.32
N GLY A 260 -7.94 -10.36 -12.32
CA GLY A 260 -7.58 -10.23 -10.91
C GLY A 260 -6.52 -11.24 -10.46
N ALA A 261 -6.58 -12.47 -10.94
CA ALA A 261 -5.56 -13.49 -10.66
C ALA A 261 -4.23 -13.12 -11.32
N ARG A 262 -4.28 -12.64 -12.57
CA ARG A 262 -3.10 -12.18 -13.34
C ARG A 262 -2.40 -11.00 -12.65
N ARG A 263 -3.15 -9.95 -12.29
CA ARG A 263 -2.63 -8.77 -11.56
C ARG A 263 -2.00 -9.16 -10.23
N ARG A 264 -2.68 -10.00 -9.43
CA ARG A 264 -2.14 -10.51 -8.15
C ARG A 264 -0.84 -11.29 -8.33
N ALA A 265 -0.72 -12.10 -9.37
CA ALA A 265 0.53 -12.82 -9.67
C ALA A 265 1.67 -11.85 -10.03
N GLN A 266 1.39 -10.84 -10.86
CA GLN A 266 2.36 -9.80 -11.22
C GLN A 266 2.84 -9.01 -10.01
N ARG A 267 1.92 -8.61 -9.11
CA ARG A 267 2.26 -7.95 -7.84
C ARG A 267 3.20 -8.79 -6.98
N ARG A 268 2.93 -10.09 -6.84
CA ARG A 268 3.83 -11.00 -6.09
C ARG A 268 5.23 -11.05 -6.71
N MET A 269 5.34 -11.09 -8.04
CA MET A 269 6.64 -11.06 -8.71
C MET A 269 7.36 -9.72 -8.52
N ALA A 270 6.64 -8.59 -8.59
CA ALA A 270 7.19 -7.28 -8.31
C ALA A 270 7.69 -7.17 -6.86
N GLU A 271 6.91 -7.69 -5.91
CA GLU A 271 7.27 -7.73 -4.48
C GLU A 271 8.57 -8.53 -4.26
N VAL A 272 8.74 -9.69 -4.90
CA VAL A 272 10.00 -10.45 -4.83
C VAL A 272 11.18 -9.61 -5.30
N ARG A 273 11.07 -8.94 -6.45
CA ARG A 273 12.15 -8.09 -6.98
C ARG A 273 12.48 -6.96 -6.01
N GLU A 274 11.48 -6.32 -5.42
CA GLU A 274 11.70 -5.22 -4.48
C GLU A 274 12.33 -5.70 -3.17
N ARG A 275 11.92 -6.86 -2.65
CA ARG A 275 12.57 -7.49 -1.49
C ARG A 275 14.03 -7.83 -1.78
N VAL A 276 14.35 -8.35 -2.97
CA VAL A 276 15.74 -8.61 -3.38
C VAL A 276 16.56 -7.32 -3.41
N ARG A 277 16.05 -6.24 -4.03
CA ARG A 277 16.74 -4.94 -4.03
C ARG A 277 17.01 -4.44 -2.61
N HIS A 278 16.02 -4.55 -1.73
CA HIS A 278 16.16 -4.14 -0.33
C HIS A 278 17.22 -4.96 0.41
N LEU A 279 17.23 -6.29 0.23
CA LEU A 279 18.24 -7.17 0.83
C LEU A 279 19.65 -6.85 0.34
N LEU A 280 19.82 -6.64 -0.97
CA LEU A 280 21.09 -6.25 -1.57
C LEU A 280 21.57 -4.89 -1.04
N SER A 281 20.68 -3.89 -1.00
CA SER A 281 21.00 -2.56 -0.46
C SER A 281 21.45 -2.64 1.00
N ARG A 282 20.79 -3.46 1.82
CA ARG A 282 21.20 -3.67 3.22
C ARG A 282 22.58 -4.33 3.30
N ALA A 283 22.80 -5.39 2.53
CA ALA A 283 24.06 -6.10 2.50
C ALA A 283 25.22 -5.19 2.07
N THR A 284 25.02 -4.33 1.07
CA THR A 284 26.03 -3.35 0.64
C THR A 284 26.30 -2.30 1.71
N THR A 285 25.28 -1.77 2.38
CA THR A 285 25.48 -0.83 3.50
C THR A 285 26.26 -1.47 4.65
N THR A 286 25.99 -2.74 4.99
CA THR A 286 26.80 -3.46 5.98
C THR A 286 28.24 -3.65 5.49
N ALA A 287 28.44 -3.98 4.22
CA ALA A 287 29.77 -4.14 3.62
C ALA A 287 30.60 -2.85 3.67
N GLU A 288 30.00 -1.69 3.41
CA GLU A 288 30.65 -0.36 3.54
C GLU A 288 31.19 -0.12 4.96
N GLY A 289 30.49 -0.64 5.98
CA GLY A 289 30.90 -0.55 7.38
C GLY A 289 32.03 -1.51 7.80
N THR A 290 32.45 -2.43 6.93
CA THR A 290 33.58 -3.33 7.21
C THR A 290 34.94 -2.62 7.01
N PRO A 291 36.05 -3.11 7.58
CA PRO A 291 37.38 -2.57 7.30
C PRO A 291 37.71 -2.54 5.80
N ALA A 292 37.41 -3.64 5.09
CA ALA A 292 37.65 -3.75 3.64
C ALA A 292 36.75 -2.82 2.82
N GLY A 293 35.49 -2.63 3.24
CA GLY A 293 34.59 -1.67 2.61
C GLY A 293 35.03 -0.22 2.78
N ARG A 294 35.46 0.15 4.00
CA ARG A 294 35.99 1.50 4.28
C ARG A 294 37.24 1.81 3.47
N GLU A 295 38.20 0.90 3.43
CA GLU A 295 39.43 1.05 2.61
C GLU A 295 39.08 1.25 1.13
N LEU A 296 38.11 0.47 0.61
CA LEU A 296 37.66 0.59 -0.76
C LEU A 296 37.04 1.96 -1.06
N LEU A 297 36.21 2.49 -0.16
CA LEU A 297 35.61 3.82 -0.31
C LEU A 297 36.66 4.94 -0.21
N GLU A 298 37.66 4.80 0.67
CA GLU A 298 38.78 5.74 0.77
C GLU A 298 39.60 5.81 -0.53
N LEU A 299 39.88 4.66 -1.17
CA LEU A 299 40.56 4.61 -2.46
C LEU A 299 39.78 5.35 -3.56
N VAL A 300 38.44 5.26 -3.55
CA VAL A 300 37.59 6.02 -4.48
C VAL A 300 37.64 7.50 -4.17
N SER A 301 37.49 7.89 -2.90
CA SER A 301 37.56 9.30 -2.48
C SER A 301 38.92 9.94 -2.81
N ALA A 302 40.00 9.17 -2.75
CA ALA A 302 41.35 9.61 -3.13
C ALA A 302 41.60 9.60 -4.65
N GLY A 303 40.64 9.17 -5.47
CA GLY A 303 40.79 9.06 -6.93
C GLY A 303 41.74 7.94 -7.39
N SER A 304 42.12 7.03 -6.48
CA SER A 304 43.03 5.91 -6.75
C SER A 304 42.32 4.67 -7.29
N LEU A 305 40.98 4.63 -7.18
CA LEU A 305 40.12 3.58 -7.73
C LEU A 305 38.87 4.21 -8.35
N ASP A 306 38.46 3.71 -9.51
CA ASP A 306 37.25 4.20 -10.16
C ASP A 306 35.96 3.66 -9.48
N PRO A 307 34.85 4.42 -9.49
CA PRO A 307 33.60 4.01 -8.85
C PRO A 307 33.01 2.69 -9.37
N VAL A 308 33.23 2.33 -10.64
CA VAL A 308 32.65 1.11 -11.24
C VAL A 308 33.35 -0.13 -10.69
N THR A 309 34.69 -0.12 -10.66
CA THR A 309 35.48 -1.19 -10.07
C THR A 309 35.22 -1.32 -8.56
N ALA A 310 35.07 -0.20 -7.86
CA ALA A 310 34.72 -0.19 -6.45
C ALA A 310 33.36 -0.83 -6.19
N ALA A 311 32.31 -0.48 -6.95
CA ALA A 311 30.99 -1.10 -6.81
C ALA A 311 31.03 -2.63 -6.98
N ALA A 312 31.72 -3.13 -8.01
CA ALA A 312 31.88 -4.57 -8.23
C ALA A 312 32.68 -5.29 -7.13
N ARG A 313 33.63 -4.59 -6.47
CA ARG A 313 34.35 -5.12 -5.30
C ARG A 313 33.47 -5.11 -4.06
N LEU A 314 32.68 -4.06 -3.86
CA LEU A 314 31.80 -3.92 -2.70
C LEU A 314 30.72 -5.00 -2.66
N ILE A 315 30.15 -5.37 -3.82
CA ILE A 315 29.21 -6.50 -3.92
C ILE A 315 29.84 -7.81 -3.43
N ARG A 316 31.10 -8.09 -3.82
CA ARG A 316 31.81 -9.30 -3.35
C ARG A 316 32.13 -9.29 -1.86
N ILE A 317 32.25 -8.11 -1.25
CA ILE A 317 32.38 -7.97 0.21
C ILE A 317 31.02 -8.25 0.86
N ALA A 318 29.95 -7.68 0.31
CA ALA A 318 28.59 -7.91 0.78
C ALA A 318 28.20 -9.40 0.75
N ASP A 319 28.57 -10.13 -0.31
CA ASP A 319 28.34 -11.57 -0.41
C ASP A 319 29.02 -12.36 0.72
N ARG A 320 30.26 -12.01 1.07
CA ARG A 320 30.98 -12.67 2.18
C ARG A 320 30.35 -12.37 3.53
N VAL A 321 29.97 -11.10 3.76
CA VAL A 321 29.30 -10.67 5.00
C VAL A 321 27.93 -11.36 5.15
N ALA A 322 27.20 -11.53 4.05
CA ALA A 322 25.91 -12.23 4.06
C ALA A 322 26.04 -13.75 4.19
N GLY A 323 27.15 -14.33 3.69
CA GLY A 323 27.42 -15.77 3.70
C GLY A 323 27.90 -16.34 5.04
N GLY A 324 28.37 -15.49 5.96
CA GLY A 324 28.82 -15.92 7.28
C GLY A 324 30.09 -16.77 7.28
N ASP A 325 31.12 -16.34 6.53
CA ASP A 325 32.50 -16.82 6.65
C ASP A 325 33.39 -15.77 7.36
#